data_AF-A0A6M3KML2-F1
#
_entry.id   AF-A0A6M3KML2-F1
#
_cell.length_a   1.000
_cell.length_b   1.000
_cell.length_c   1.000
_cell.angle_alpha   90.00
_cell.angle_beta   90.00
_cell.angle_gamma   90.00
#
_symmetry.space_group_name_H-M   'P 1'
#
loop_
_entity.id
_entity.type
_entity.pdbx_description
1 polymer ?
#
loop_
_entity_poly.entity_id
_entity_poly.type
_entity_poly.pdbx_seq_one_letter_code
_entity_poly.pdbx_strand_id
1 'polypeptide(L)'
;MAFRHLDLFSGIGGFAYAAQQVWDDDYECVGFVEIDPFCQAVLKLRFPGVPIHDDIKTFGGEQGEPIGEESRIDLLTGGFPCQPFSAAGLRRGKADNRWLWKDMLRVIQEVRPSWIIAENVYGLLTMQGGLVFDEIISDMENEGYEVQPFIIPACAKNAPHRRDRVWIIGNATETRLQKSPAEEQQESVQDAERRNRTDVNNTAIRSEDQEREIQEWQNAESNRSDSPDRGDVNNTNSRRQTWRIDWRDVALATCIRGVDDGISARLDGLELSAAKHRMERIRALGNSIIPQIAIELMMGIKYATEKTEQGAMG
;
A
#
# COMPACT_ATOMS: atom_id res chain seq x y z
N MET A 1 -16.61 -14.91 -12.74
CA MET A 1 -15.21 -14.82 -13.19
C MET A 1 -14.36 -14.67 -11.94
N ALA A 2 -13.12 -15.18 -11.93
CA ALA A 2 -12.23 -14.99 -10.77
C ALA A 2 -11.92 -13.50 -10.59
N PHE A 3 -11.74 -13.08 -9.33
CA PHE A 3 -11.33 -11.74 -8.93
C PHE A 3 -9.83 -11.58 -9.18
N ARG A 4 -9.48 -10.79 -10.19
CA ARG A 4 -8.13 -10.68 -10.76
C ARG A 4 -7.31 -9.59 -10.06
N HIS A 5 -6.15 -9.97 -9.54
CA HIS A 5 -5.30 -9.10 -8.72
C HIS A 5 -3.87 -8.97 -9.26
N LEU A 6 -3.42 -7.73 -9.42
CA LEU A 6 -2.04 -7.36 -9.71
C LEU A 6 -1.36 -6.77 -8.46
N ASP A 7 -0.28 -7.39 -8.00
CA ASP A 7 0.42 -7.02 -6.75
C ASP A 7 1.76 -6.33 -7.06
N LEU A 8 1.85 -5.02 -6.90
CA LEU A 8 3.03 -4.21 -7.17
C LEU A 8 3.87 -4.02 -5.91
N PHE A 9 5.19 -3.94 -6.03
CA PHE A 9 6.11 -3.84 -4.88
C PHE A 9 5.83 -4.96 -3.86
N SER A 10 5.65 -6.18 -4.37
CA SER A 10 4.91 -7.24 -3.69
C SER A 10 5.58 -7.72 -2.40
N GLY A 11 6.89 -7.49 -2.28
CA GLY A 11 7.73 -8.05 -1.24
C GLY A 11 7.55 -9.57 -1.19
N ILE A 12 7.15 -10.08 -0.04
CA ILE A 12 6.88 -11.52 0.16
C ILE A 12 5.43 -11.93 -0.14
N GLY A 13 4.66 -11.07 -0.82
CA GLY A 13 3.29 -11.35 -1.27
C GLY A 13 2.24 -11.18 -0.19
N GLY A 14 2.40 -10.17 0.68
CA GLY A 14 1.48 -9.93 1.79
C GLY A 14 0.05 -9.61 1.33
N PHE A 15 -0.08 -8.82 0.25
CA PHE A 15 -1.37 -8.50 -0.36
C PHE A 15 -1.96 -9.70 -1.08
N ALA A 16 -1.20 -10.38 -1.94
CA ALA A 16 -1.69 -11.59 -2.61
C ALA A 16 -2.13 -12.68 -1.64
N TYR A 17 -1.42 -12.87 -0.52
CA TYR A 17 -1.85 -13.76 0.55
C TYR A 17 -3.20 -13.33 1.14
N ALA A 18 -3.36 -12.05 1.47
CA ALA A 18 -4.63 -11.52 2.00
C ALA A 18 -5.79 -11.72 1.02
N ALA A 19 -5.56 -11.46 -0.27
CA ALA A 19 -6.59 -11.62 -1.30
C ALA A 19 -7.00 -13.10 -1.47
N GLN A 20 -6.04 -14.03 -1.46
CA GLN A 20 -6.32 -15.46 -1.48
C GLN A 20 -7.19 -15.89 -0.28
N GLN A 21 -7.00 -15.31 0.91
CA GLN A 21 -7.84 -15.61 2.08
C GLN A 21 -9.29 -15.09 1.95
N VAL A 22 -9.52 -14.04 1.16
CA VAL A 22 -10.83 -13.37 1.05
C VAL A 22 -11.68 -13.93 -0.10
N TRP A 23 -11.05 -14.22 -1.23
CA TRP A 23 -11.73 -14.70 -2.43
C TRP A 23 -11.57 -16.21 -2.68
N ASP A 24 -10.63 -16.88 -2.01
CA ASP A 24 -10.44 -18.34 -2.05
C ASP A 24 -10.35 -18.88 -3.49
N ASP A 25 -11.27 -19.75 -3.91
CA ASP A 25 -11.32 -20.31 -5.27
C ASP A 25 -11.72 -19.27 -6.34
N ASP A 26 -12.32 -18.14 -5.95
CA ASP A 26 -12.70 -17.04 -6.85
C ASP A 26 -11.59 -15.98 -6.97
N TYR A 27 -10.33 -16.36 -6.80
CA TYR A 27 -9.17 -15.46 -6.83
C TYR A 27 -8.15 -15.85 -7.88
N GLU A 28 -7.63 -14.85 -8.61
CA GLU A 28 -6.50 -15.04 -9.52
C GLU A 28 -5.46 -13.93 -9.31
N CYS A 29 -4.24 -14.31 -8.91
CA CYS A 29 -3.11 -13.40 -8.94
C CYS A 29 -2.50 -13.39 -10.36
N VAL A 30 -2.65 -12.29 -11.07
CA VAL A 30 -2.27 -12.19 -12.49
C VAL A 30 -0.78 -11.93 -12.68
N GLY A 31 -0.10 -11.44 -11.64
CA GLY A 31 1.32 -11.11 -11.69
C GLY A 31 1.81 -10.35 -10.47
N PHE A 32 3.12 -10.40 -10.30
CA PHE A 32 3.87 -9.65 -9.29
C PHE A 32 4.87 -8.70 -9.95
N VAL A 33 5.11 -7.56 -9.31
CA VAL A 33 6.25 -6.70 -9.63
C VAL A 33 7.12 -6.52 -8.38
N GLU A 34 8.30 -7.12 -8.38
CA GLU A 34 9.19 -7.15 -7.21
C GLU A 34 10.65 -7.22 -7.63
N ILE A 35 11.45 -6.25 -7.20
CA ILE A 35 12.86 -6.10 -7.62
C ILE A 35 13.83 -6.93 -6.79
N ASP A 36 13.48 -7.26 -5.55
CA ASP A 36 14.35 -7.98 -4.63
C ASP A 36 14.37 -9.50 -4.93
N PRO A 37 15.52 -10.08 -5.29
CA PRO A 37 15.59 -11.50 -5.66
C PRO A 37 15.17 -12.46 -4.53
N PHE A 38 15.38 -12.08 -3.26
CA PHE A 38 14.95 -12.90 -2.14
C PHE A 38 13.43 -12.93 -2.04
N CYS A 39 12.79 -11.78 -2.12
CA CYS A 39 11.33 -11.66 -2.21
C CYS A 39 10.77 -12.44 -3.41
N GLN A 40 11.35 -12.30 -4.61
CA GLN A 40 10.94 -13.09 -5.78
C GLN A 40 11.01 -14.60 -5.54
N ALA A 41 12.06 -15.08 -4.86
CA ALA A 41 12.17 -16.51 -4.56
C ALA A 41 11.11 -16.99 -3.56
N VAL A 42 10.72 -16.14 -2.59
CA VAL A 42 9.58 -16.41 -1.70
C VAL A 42 8.27 -16.45 -2.49
N LEU A 43 8.06 -15.52 -3.41
CA LEU A 43 6.87 -15.46 -4.27
C LEU A 43 6.76 -16.71 -5.16
N LYS A 44 7.85 -17.13 -5.82
CA LYS A 44 7.87 -18.35 -6.65
C LYS A 44 7.49 -19.61 -5.87
N LEU A 45 7.94 -19.70 -4.62
CA LEU A 45 7.62 -20.82 -3.74
C LEU A 45 6.14 -20.82 -3.31
N ARG A 46 5.58 -19.63 -3.01
CA ARG A 46 4.21 -19.50 -2.47
C ARG A 46 3.13 -19.43 -3.53
N PHE A 47 3.44 -18.87 -4.69
CA PHE A 47 2.52 -18.63 -5.80
C PHE A 47 3.11 -19.22 -7.09
N PRO A 48 3.20 -20.57 -7.17
CA PRO A 48 3.84 -21.23 -8.31
C PRO A 48 3.07 -20.94 -9.60
N GLY A 49 3.80 -20.56 -10.65
CA GLY A 49 3.24 -20.29 -11.98
C GLY A 49 2.75 -18.86 -12.21
N VAL A 50 2.69 -18.01 -11.17
CA VAL A 50 2.37 -16.59 -11.33
C VAL A 50 3.59 -15.85 -11.90
N PRO A 51 3.43 -15.04 -12.96
CA PRO A 51 4.55 -14.29 -13.54
C PRO A 51 5.07 -13.24 -12.56
N ILE A 52 6.38 -13.05 -12.54
CA ILE A 52 7.06 -12.05 -11.72
C ILE A 52 7.92 -11.19 -12.62
N HIS A 53 7.64 -9.89 -12.60
CA HIS A 53 8.45 -8.87 -13.23
C HIS A 53 9.35 -8.21 -12.18
N ASP A 54 10.56 -7.79 -12.57
CA ASP A 54 11.57 -7.29 -11.64
C ASP A 54 11.43 -5.80 -11.33
N ASP A 55 11.46 -4.93 -12.35
CA ASP A 55 11.44 -3.48 -12.15
C ASP A 55 10.11 -2.88 -12.61
N ILE A 56 9.48 -2.11 -11.72
CA ILE A 56 8.26 -1.36 -12.04
C ILE A 56 8.48 -0.38 -13.19
N LYS A 57 9.71 0.10 -13.39
CA LYS A 57 10.03 1.09 -14.44
C LYS A 57 9.98 0.50 -15.85
N THR A 58 10.13 -0.81 -15.98
CA THR A 58 10.06 -1.55 -17.25
C THR A 58 8.81 -2.42 -17.36
N PHE A 59 7.98 -2.46 -16.31
CA PHE A 59 6.70 -3.14 -16.31
C PHE A 59 5.63 -2.29 -17.00
N GLY A 60 4.97 -2.82 -18.04
CA GLY A 60 4.01 -2.07 -18.87
C GLY A 60 4.64 -1.11 -19.88
N GLY A 61 3.81 -0.38 -20.64
CA GLY A 61 4.22 0.54 -21.71
C GLY A 61 4.64 -0.10 -23.05
N GLU A 62 5.09 0.72 -24.02
CA GLU A 62 5.46 0.27 -25.39
C GLU A 62 6.64 -0.72 -25.45
N GLN A 63 7.46 -0.79 -24.39
CA GLN A 63 8.66 -1.64 -24.32
C GLN A 63 8.56 -2.75 -23.25
N GLY A 64 7.49 -2.76 -22.44
CA GLY A 64 7.29 -3.74 -21.37
C GLY A 64 6.42 -4.91 -21.81
N GLU A 65 6.33 -5.94 -20.96
CA GLU A 65 5.39 -7.05 -21.15
C GLU A 65 3.95 -6.51 -21.06
N PRO A 66 3.12 -6.64 -22.11
CA PRO A 66 1.76 -6.16 -22.10
C PRO A 66 0.94 -6.90 -21.04
N ILE A 67 0.24 -6.15 -20.20
CA ILE A 67 -0.85 -6.70 -19.39
C ILE A 67 -1.99 -6.90 -20.38
N GLY A 68 -2.25 -8.15 -20.78
CA GLY A 68 -3.09 -8.47 -21.94
C GLY A 68 -4.38 -7.64 -22.03
N GLU A 69 -4.60 -7.00 -23.18
CA GLU A 69 -5.69 -6.03 -23.43
C GLU A 69 -7.08 -6.56 -23.10
N GLU A 70 -7.26 -7.88 -23.08
CA GLU A 70 -8.56 -8.53 -22.87
C GLU A 70 -8.87 -8.87 -21.40
N SER A 71 -7.97 -8.57 -20.46
CA SER A 71 -8.08 -9.03 -19.08
C SER A 71 -8.21 -7.89 -18.07
N ARG A 72 -9.46 -7.54 -17.73
CA ARG A 72 -9.78 -6.60 -16.65
C ARG A 72 -9.05 -7.00 -15.35
N ILE A 73 -8.43 -6.03 -14.70
CA ILE A 73 -7.89 -6.19 -13.35
C ILE A 73 -8.90 -5.61 -12.36
N ASP A 74 -9.33 -6.43 -11.41
CA ASP A 74 -10.30 -6.02 -10.41
C ASP A 74 -9.62 -5.26 -9.27
N LEU A 75 -8.41 -5.70 -8.90
CA LEU A 75 -7.65 -5.12 -7.81
C LEU A 75 -6.18 -4.91 -8.19
N LEU A 76 -5.66 -3.73 -7.89
CA LEU A 76 -4.24 -3.42 -7.91
C LEU A 76 -3.80 -3.06 -6.49
N THR A 77 -2.73 -3.68 -5.99
CA THR A 77 -2.18 -3.32 -4.69
C THR A 77 -0.72 -2.89 -4.80
N GLY A 78 -0.24 -2.10 -3.82
CA GLY A 78 1.20 -1.89 -3.71
C GLY A 78 1.67 -1.07 -2.52
N GLY A 79 2.77 -1.51 -1.92
CA GLY A 79 3.49 -0.81 -0.85
C GLY A 79 4.67 -0.03 -1.42
N PHE A 80 4.41 1.07 -2.14
CA PHE A 80 5.47 1.77 -2.88
C PHE A 80 6.51 2.40 -1.93
N PRO A 81 7.82 2.35 -2.26
CA PRO A 81 8.85 2.87 -1.39
C PRO A 81 8.70 4.37 -1.11
N CYS A 82 8.58 4.73 0.17
CA CYS A 82 8.67 6.10 0.65
C CYS A 82 10.02 6.28 1.37
N GLN A 83 11.05 6.68 0.63
CA GLN A 83 12.31 7.05 1.27
C GLN A 83 12.32 8.55 1.63
N PRO A 84 12.79 8.90 2.84
CA PRO A 84 12.78 10.28 3.29
C PRO A 84 13.77 11.10 2.48
N PHE A 85 13.31 12.26 2.03
CA PHE A 85 14.15 13.42 1.80
C PHE A 85 14.94 13.65 3.10
N SER A 86 16.19 13.21 3.18
CA SER A 86 17.04 13.53 4.34
C SER A 86 17.04 15.04 4.56
N ALA A 87 17.14 15.50 5.81
CA ALA A 87 17.16 16.93 6.17
C ALA A 87 18.24 17.76 5.45
N ALA A 88 19.27 17.12 4.87
CA ALA A 88 20.29 17.75 4.03
C ALA A 88 19.86 17.95 2.56
N GLY A 89 18.71 17.39 2.15
CA GLY A 89 18.25 17.24 0.77
C GLY A 89 17.10 18.16 0.35
N LEU A 90 16.75 19.17 1.16
CA LEU A 90 15.74 20.21 0.87
C LEU A 90 15.93 20.98 -0.46
N ARG A 91 16.95 20.64 -1.26
CA ARG A 91 17.25 21.22 -2.57
C ARG A 91 17.08 20.27 -3.77
N ARG A 92 16.65 19.02 -3.59
CA ARG A 92 16.45 18.05 -4.69
C ARG A 92 15.04 17.42 -4.69
N GLY A 93 14.00 18.24 -4.57
CA GLY A 93 12.61 17.82 -4.72
C GLY A 93 12.37 17.01 -6.00
N LYS A 94 11.37 16.12 -6.00
CA LYS A 94 10.81 15.31 -7.13
C LYS A 94 11.79 14.62 -8.12
N ALA A 95 13.10 14.70 -7.91
CA ALA A 95 14.18 14.20 -8.75
C ALA A 95 15.00 13.09 -8.07
N ASP A 96 14.45 12.50 -7.00
CA ASP A 96 15.01 11.30 -6.38
C ASP A 96 14.46 10.07 -7.10
N ASN A 97 15.33 9.29 -7.75
CA ASN A 97 15.02 8.08 -8.50
C ASN A 97 14.33 6.96 -7.69
N ARG A 98 14.16 7.17 -6.37
CA ARG A 98 13.63 6.23 -5.38
C ARG A 98 12.17 6.53 -5.00
N TRP A 99 11.59 7.62 -5.50
CA TRP A 99 10.15 7.89 -5.41
C TRP A 99 9.42 7.21 -6.57
N LEU A 100 8.76 6.08 -6.29
CA LEU A 100 8.15 5.22 -7.32
C LEU A 100 6.62 5.39 -7.44
N TRP A 101 6.04 6.42 -6.81
CA TRP A 101 4.61 6.73 -6.98
C TRP A 101 4.26 6.99 -8.45
N LYS A 102 5.11 7.72 -9.19
CA LYS A 102 4.87 8.02 -10.60
C LYS A 102 4.85 6.75 -11.46
N ASP A 103 5.72 5.79 -11.15
CA ASP A 103 5.74 4.50 -11.83
C ASP A 103 4.48 3.67 -11.49
N MET A 104 4.04 3.68 -10.23
CA MET A 104 2.78 3.06 -9.82
C MET A 104 1.57 3.72 -10.50
N LEU A 105 1.53 5.05 -10.57
CA LEU A 105 0.47 5.81 -11.23
C LEU A 105 0.39 5.50 -12.72
N ARG A 106 1.54 5.38 -13.39
CA ARG A 106 1.59 4.94 -14.80
C ARG A 106 0.94 3.57 -14.97
N VAL A 107 1.25 2.60 -14.09
CA VAL A 107 0.61 1.28 -14.14
C VAL A 107 -0.90 1.37 -13.85
N ILE A 108 -1.33 2.23 -12.92
CA ILE A 108 -2.76 2.49 -12.67
C ILE A 108 -3.47 3.04 -13.91
N GLN A 109 -2.82 3.93 -14.66
CA GLN A 109 -3.32 4.50 -15.91
C GLN A 109 -3.46 3.45 -17.01
N GLU A 110 -2.45 2.59 -17.16
CA GLU A 110 -2.43 1.52 -18.17
C GLU A 110 -3.43 0.40 -17.84
N VAL A 111 -3.45 -0.05 -16.58
CA VAL A 111 -4.24 -1.21 -16.12
C VAL A 111 -5.70 -0.87 -15.86
N ARG A 112 -5.97 0.38 -15.42
CA ARG A 112 -7.31 0.85 -15.03
C ARG A 112 -8.04 -0.12 -14.08
N PRO A 113 -7.42 -0.50 -12.95
CA PRO A 113 -8.03 -1.44 -12.03
C PRO A 113 -9.34 -0.88 -11.44
N SER A 114 -10.24 -1.76 -11.03
CA SER A 114 -11.50 -1.33 -10.39
C SER A 114 -11.26 -0.82 -8.97
N TRP A 115 -10.37 -1.49 -8.25
CA TRP A 115 -9.97 -1.16 -6.89
C TRP A 115 -8.46 -1.00 -6.79
N ILE A 116 -8.03 -0.06 -5.96
CA ILE A 116 -6.63 0.15 -5.62
C ILE A 116 -6.47 0.08 -4.11
N ILE A 117 -5.44 -0.63 -3.62
CA ILE A 117 -4.98 -0.52 -2.23
C ILE A 117 -3.50 -0.17 -2.23
N ALA A 118 -3.17 1.05 -1.85
CA ALA A 118 -1.79 1.45 -1.60
C ALA A 118 -1.49 1.50 -0.11
N GLU A 119 -0.32 1.04 0.30
CA GLU A 119 0.16 1.15 1.69
C GLU A 119 1.42 2.01 1.75
N ASN A 120 1.53 2.81 2.82
CA ASN A 120 2.76 3.50 3.11
C ASN A 120 2.99 3.79 4.60
N VAL A 121 4.20 4.24 4.94
CA VAL A 121 4.58 4.67 6.28
C VAL A 121 3.80 5.92 6.71
N TYR A 122 3.54 6.05 8.01
CA TYR A 122 2.86 7.22 8.59
C TYR A 122 3.51 8.56 8.20
N GLY A 123 4.84 8.59 8.03
CA GLY A 123 5.57 9.79 7.62
C GLY A 123 5.19 10.35 6.26
N LEU A 124 4.43 9.61 5.43
CA LEU A 124 3.89 10.10 4.17
C LEU A 124 3.01 11.35 4.38
N LEU A 125 2.22 11.37 5.44
CA LEU A 125 1.24 12.44 5.73
C LEU A 125 1.88 13.80 6.01
N THR A 126 3.13 13.82 6.45
CA THR A 126 3.85 15.05 6.81
C THR A 126 4.97 15.38 5.82
N MET A 127 5.18 14.54 4.82
CA MET A 127 6.27 14.70 3.86
C MET A 127 6.05 15.95 3.00
N GLN A 128 7.08 16.81 2.95
CA GLN A 128 7.01 18.13 2.30
C GLN A 128 5.82 18.98 2.77
N GLY A 129 5.47 18.90 4.07
CA GLY A 129 4.34 19.66 4.62
C GLY A 129 2.96 19.12 4.20
N GLY A 130 2.88 17.85 3.80
CA GLY A 130 1.64 17.20 3.36
C GLY A 130 1.46 17.16 1.84
N LEU A 131 2.22 17.97 1.09
CA LEU A 131 2.09 18.09 -0.36
C LEU A 131 2.22 16.77 -1.12
N VAL A 132 3.03 15.82 -0.63
CA VAL A 132 3.18 14.53 -1.32
C VAL A 132 1.95 13.65 -1.13
N PHE A 133 1.34 13.68 0.04
CA PHE A 133 0.10 12.96 0.28
C PHE A 133 -1.03 13.58 -0.56
N ASP A 134 -1.13 14.91 -0.58
CA ASP A 134 -2.11 15.63 -1.40
C ASP A 134 -1.94 15.33 -2.90
N GLU A 135 -0.69 15.24 -3.38
CA GLU A 135 -0.36 14.84 -4.76
C GLU A 135 -0.88 13.44 -5.07
N ILE A 136 -0.67 12.45 -4.19
CA ILE A 136 -1.16 11.08 -4.39
C ILE A 136 -2.69 11.04 -4.52
N ILE A 137 -3.39 11.69 -3.58
CA ILE A 137 -4.86 11.71 -3.57
C ILE A 137 -5.37 12.42 -4.83
N SER A 138 -4.80 13.59 -5.15
CA SER A 138 -5.17 14.36 -6.34
C SER A 138 -4.93 13.60 -7.64
N ASP A 139 -3.79 12.90 -7.75
CA ASP A 139 -3.46 12.09 -8.93
C ASP A 139 -4.48 10.96 -9.12
N MET A 140 -4.84 10.24 -8.06
CA MET A 140 -5.85 9.17 -8.11
C MET A 140 -7.26 9.71 -8.43
N GLU A 141 -7.65 10.84 -7.85
CA GLU A 141 -8.95 11.48 -8.15
C GLU A 141 -9.01 12.00 -9.60
N ASN A 142 -7.91 12.55 -10.12
CA ASN A 142 -7.80 12.94 -11.53
C ASN A 142 -7.89 11.75 -12.47
N GLU A 143 -7.44 10.57 -12.02
CA GLU A 143 -7.67 9.30 -12.70
C GLU A 143 -9.11 8.78 -12.49
N GLY A 144 -10.02 9.52 -11.86
CA GLY A 144 -11.42 9.10 -11.73
C GLY A 144 -11.63 7.96 -10.73
N TYR A 145 -10.80 7.92 -9.67
CA TYR A 145 -11.04 7.11 -8.49
C TYR A 145 -11.66 7.95 -7.37
N GLU A 146 -12.63 7.37 -6.64
CA GLU A 146 -13.00 7.84 -5.31
C GLU A 146 -12.00 7.30 -4.31
N VAL A 147 -11.34 8.19 -3.55
CA VAL A 147 -10.19 7.83 -2.72
C VAL A 147 -10.49 8.01 -1.23
N GLN A 148 -10.21 6.97 -0.44
CA GLN A 148 -10.35 7.01 1.01
C GLN A 148 -9.06 6.56 1.72
N PRO A 149 -8.40 7.47 2.44
CA PRO A 149 -7.24 7.14 3.26
C PRO A 149 -7.62 6.73 4.69
N PHE A 150 -6.89 5.77 5.24
CA PHE A 150 -7.00 5.29 6.62
C PHE A 150 -5.63 5.21 7.28
N ILE A 151 -5.57 5.48 8.59
CA ILE A 151 -4.37 5.20 9.40
C ILE A 151 -4.71 4.01 10.29
N ILE A 152 -4.10 2.86 10.03
CA ILE A 152 -4.37 1.63 10.77
C ILE A 152 -3.06 1.12 11.39
N PRO A 153 -2.95 1.11 12.73
CA PRO A 153 -1.78 0.55 13.38
C PRO A 153 -1.84 -0.99 13.43
N ALA A 154 -0.67 -1.62 13.38
CA ALA A 154 -0.52 -3.07 13.56
C ALA A 154 -1.26 -3.64 14.78
N CYS A 155 -1.20 -2.92 15.91
CA CYS A 155 -1.84 -3.34 17.15
C CYS A 155 -3.38 -3.37 17.07
N ALA A 156 -4.00 -2.71 16.09
CA ALA A 156 -5.43 -2.85 15.81
C ALA A 156 -5.80 -4.28 15.37
N LYS A 157 -4.82 -5.07 14.91
CA LYS A 157 -4.94 -6.50 14.60
C LYS A 157 -4.14 -7.38 15.54
N ASN A 158 -4.09 -7.00 16.82
CA ASN A 158 -3.48 -7.77 17.90
C ASN A 158 -1.96 -8.01 17.74
N ALA A 159 -1.28 -7.27 16.86
CA ALA A 159 0.17 -7.34 16.78
C ALA A 159 0.80 -6.85 18.10
N PRO A 160 1.89 -7.47 18.59
CA PRO A 160 2.51 -7.11 19.87
C PRO A 160 3.33 -5.81 19.83
N HIS A 161 3.18 -5.01 18.77
CA HIS A 161 3.90 -3.77 18.56
C HIS A 161 3.00 -2.74 17.86
N ARG A 162 3.32 -1.46 18.06
CA ARG A 162 2.70 -0.37 17.30
C ARG A 162 3.51 -0.11 16.03
N ARG A 163 2.81 -0.11 14.89
CA ARG A 163 3.34 0.27 13.58
C ARG A 163 2.20 0.92 12.81
N ASP A 164 2.14 2.24 12.84
CA ASP A 164 1.15 3.03 12.12
C ASP A 164 1.47 3.02 10.62
N ARG A 165 0.44 2.78 9.81
CA ARG A 165 0.51 2.74 8.35
C ARG A 165 -0.68 3.46 7.74
N VAL A 166 -0.40 4.18 6.66
CA VAL A 166 -1.40 4.83 5.82
C VAL A 166 -1.83 3.81 4.78
N TRP A 167 -3.13 3.60 4.66
CA TRP A 167 -3.77 2.74 3.67
C TRP A 167 -4.65 3.63 2.80
N ILE A 168 -4.39 3.68 1.50
CA ILE A 168 -5.12 4.51 0.56
C ILE A 168 -5.93 3.57 -0.33
N ILE A 169 -7.25 3.67 -0.26
CA ILE A 169 -8.18 2.85 -1.02
C ILE A 169 -8.76 3.69 -2.13
N GLY A 170 -8.65 3.22 -3.38
CA GLY A 170 -9.30 3.84 -4.54
C GLY A 170 -10.39 2.93 -5.11
N ASN A 171 -11.55 3.48 -5.41
CA ASN A 171 -12.63 2.81 -6.15
C ASN A 171 -12.88 3.53 -7.47
N ALA A 172 -12.85 2.83 -8.59
CA ALA A 172 -13.09 3.45 -9.90
C ALA A 172 -14.53 3.99 -9.97
N THR A 173 -14.68 5.25 -10.38
CA THR A 173 -15.99 5.83 -10.66
C THR A 173 -16.66 5.13 -11.85
N GLU A 174 -18.00 5.15 -11.91
CA GLU A 174 -18.75 4.62 -13.05
C GLU A 174 -18.27 5.23 -14.38
N THR A 175 -17.95 6.52 -14.37
CA THR A 175 -17.38 7.23 -15.53
C THR A 175 -16.07 6.61 -16.01
N ARG A 176 -15.15 6.26 -15.10
CA ARG A 176 -13.88 5.60 -15.48
C ARG A 176 -14.12 4.21 -16.05
N LEU A 177 -15.05 3.45 -15.47
CA LEU A 177 -15.36 2.09 -15.92
C LEU A 177 -16.03 2.04 -17.31
N GLN A 178 -16.74 3.11 -17.70
CA GLN A 178 -17.43 3.20 -19.00
C GLN A 178 -16.53 3.71 -20.14
N LYS A 179 -15.44 4.42 -19.84
CA LYS A 179 -14.52 4.96 -20.86
C LYS A 179 -13.58 3.89 -21.38
N SER A 180 -13.50 3.76 -22.70
CA SER A 180 -12.47 2.94 -23.33
C SER A 180 -11.09 3.61 -23.23
N PRO A 181 -9.98 2.85 -23.23
CA PRO A 181 -8.63 3.42 -23.19
C PRO A 181 -8.35 4.45 -24.30
N ALA A 182 -8.99 4.30 -25.47
CA ALA A 182 -8.84 5.20 -26.61
C ALA A 182 -9.54 6.55 -26.41
N GLU A 183 -10.65 6.60 -25.68
CA GLU A 183 -11.44 7.82 -25.45
C GLU A 183 -10.76 8.74 -24.42
N GLU A 184 -10.11 8.20 -23.39
CA GLU A 184 -9.37 9.02 -22.42
C GLU A 184 -8.04 9.57 -22.95
N GLN A 185 -7.37 8.85 -23.86
CA GLN A 185 -6.18 9.38 -24.51
C GLN A 185 -6.49 10.62 -25.36
N GLN A 186 -7.69 10.72 -25.94
CA GLN A 186 -8.12 11.92 -26.66
C GLN A 186 -8.51 13.09 -25.73
N GLU A 187 -9.17 12.82 -24.60
CA GLU A 187 -9.51 13.87 -23.62
C GLU A 187 -8.29 14.40 -22.85
N SER A 188 -7.37 13.52 -22.43
CA SER A 188 -6.17 13.92 -21.68
C SER A 188 -5.25 14.86 -22.47
N VAL A 189 -5.13 14.65 -23.79
CA VAL A 189 -4.40 15.56 -24.69
C VAL A 189 -5.09 16.93 -24.75
N GLN A 190 -6.42 16.95 -24.84
CA GLN A 190 -7.20 18.21 -24.88
C GLN A 190 -7.16 18.97 -23.53
N ASP A 191 -7.20 18.26 -22.41
CA ASP A 191 -7.14 18.86 -21.07
C ASP A 191 -5.75 19.37 -20.72
N ALA A 192 -4.69 18.68 -21.14
CA ALA A 192 -3.31 19.16 -20.99
C ALA A 192 -3.08 20.47 -21.77
N GLU A 193 -3.65 20.62 -22.97
CA GLU A 193 -3.63 21.86 -23.74
C GLU A 193 -4.42 22.99 -23.06
N ARG A 194 -5.50 22.65 -22.34
CA ARG A 194 -6.35 23.61 -21.61
C ARG A 194 -5.72 24.11 -20.31
N ARG A 195 -5.05 23.22 -19.56
CA ARG A 195 -4.34 23.54 -18.30
C ARG A 195 -3.13 24.45 -18.54
N ASN A 196 -2.33 24.17 -19.58
CA ASN A 196 -1.21 25.04 -20.00
C ASN A 196 -1.62 26.49 -20.31
N ARG A 197 -2.88 26.71 -20.67
CA ARG A 197 -3.44 28.03 -20.97
C ARG A 197 -3.91 28.79 -19.72
N THR A 198 -4.09 28.10 -18.60
CA THR A 198 -4.68 28.63 -17.36
C THR A 198 -3.61 28.91 -16.28
N ASP A 199 -2.50 28.15 -16.29
CA ASP A 199 -1.38 28.27 -15.34
C ASP A 199 -0.56 29.58 -15.47
N VAL A 200 -0.74 30.34 -16.56
CA VAL A 200 -0.09 31.66 -16.73
C VAL A 200 -0.71 32.73 -15.82
N ASN A 201 -1.92 32.52 -15.27
CA ASN A 201 -2.70 33.59 -14.64
C ASN A 201 -2.87 33.51 -13.11
N ASN A 202 -2.40 32.46 -12.41
CA ASN A 202 -2.83 32.23 -11.01
C ASN A 202 -1.73 32.08 -9.94
N THR A 203 -0.51 32.55 -10.22
CA THR A 203 0.66 32.39 -9.33
C THR A 203 0.71 33.30 -8.09
N ALA A 204 -0.37 34.00 -7.70
CA ALA A 204 -0.26 35.11 -6.74
C ALA A 204 -1.11 35.05 -5.45
N ILE A 205 -1.93 34.02 -5.17
CA ILE A 205 -2.93 34.12 -4.07
C ILE A 205 -2.83 33.02 -2.99
N ARG A 206 -1.90 32.06 -3.08
CA ARG A 206 -2.01 30.80 -2.29
C ARG A 206 -1.09 30.65 -1.06
N SER A 207 -0.43 31.71 -0.57
CA SER A 207 0.61 31.58 0.46
C SER A 207 0.24 31.95 1.89
N GLU A 208 -0.87 32.65 2.17
CA GLU A 208 -1.13 33.21 3.52
C GLU A 208 -2.16 32.45 4.37
N ASP A 209 -2.99 31.59 3.77
CA ASP A 209 -4.04 30.86 4.48
C ASP A 209 -3.56 29.48 5.01
N GLN A 210 -2.63 28.82 4.31
CA GLN A 210 -2.09 27.53 4.74
C GLN A 210 -1.19 27.62 5.99
N GLU A 211 -0.55 28.77 6.23
CA GLU A 211 0.31 28.96 7.41
C GLU A 211 -0.48 29.08 8.72
N ARG A 212 -1.75 29.52 8.67
CA ARG A 212 -2.60 29.66 9.86
C ARG A 212 -3.17 28.34 10.35
N GLU A 213 -3.57 27.45 9.44
CA GLU A 213 -4.09 26.13 9.80
C GLU A 213 -3.01 25.23 10.41
N ILE A 214 -1.76 25.31 9.92
CA ILE A 214 -0.65 24.52 10.46
C ILE A 214 -0.30 24.95 11.90
N GLN A 215 -0.45 26.23 12.24
CA GLN A 215 -0.22 26.73 13.61
C GLN A 215 -1.30 26.29 14.60
N GLU A 216 -2.57 26.20 14.18
CA GLU A 216 -3.66 25.75 15.06
C GLU A 216 -3.52 24.27 15.45
N TRP A 217 -3.06 23.42 14.53
CA TRP A 217 -2.84 22.01 14.80
C TRP A 217 -1.66 21.74 15.74
N GLN A 218 -0.56 22.49 15.60
CA GLN A 218 0.62 22.33 16.48
C GLN A 218 0.34 22.72 17.94
N ASN A 219 -0.56 23.68 18.18
CA ASN A 219 -0.96 24.12 19.52
C ASN A 219 -1.90 23.12 20.22
N ALA A 220 -2.64 22.30 19.46
CA ALA A 220 -3.53 21.28 20.01
C ALA A 220 -2.75 20.07 20.58
N GLU A 221 -1.58 19.74 19.99
CA GLU A 221 -0.74 18.63 20.42
C GLU A 221 0.02 18.94 21.72
N SER A 222 0.40 20.20 21.96
CA SER A 222 1.15 20.63 23.16
C SER A 222 0.35 20.65 24.46
N ASN A 223 -0.98 20.56 24.40
CA ASN A 223 -1.87 20.63 25.57
C ASN A 223 -2.28 19.26 26.14
N ARG A 224 -1.71 18.15 25.64
CA ARG A 224 -1.95 16.81 26.19
C ARG A 224 -0.74 16.32 27.00
N SER A 225 -0.63 16.78 28.24
CA SER A 225 0.19 16.12 29.26
C SER A 225 -0.45 16.14 30.64
N ASP A 226 -0.51 14.93 31.21
CA ASP A 226 -0.64 14.51 32.61
C ASP A 226 -1.95 14.68 33.40
N SER A 227 -2.47 13.53 33.86
CA SER A 227 -2.85 13.32 35.27
C SER A 227 -2.81 11.83 35.64
N PRO A 228 -2.36 11.45 36.87
CA PRO A 228 -2.27 10.06 37.32
C PRO A 228 -3.49 9.66 38.15
N ASP A 229 -3.91 8.40 38.08
CA ASP A 229 -4.66 7.83 39.21
C ASP A 229 -4.42 6.34 39.44
N ARG A 230 -4.20 6.00 40.71
CA ARG A 230 -4.01 4.66 41.25
C ARG A 230 -5.36 4.19 41.78
N GLY A 231 -5.89 3.09 41.23
CA GLY A 231 -7.07 2.41 41.78
C GLY A 231 -6.88 0.90 41.75
N ASP A 232 -6.60 0.34 42.92
CA ASP A 232 -6.52 -1.09 43.21
C ASP A 232 -7.94 -1.67 43.34
N VAL A 233 -8.33 -2.67 42.53
CA VAL A 233 -9.51 -3.51 42.79
C VAL A 233 -9.24 -4.95 42.37
N ASN A 234 -9.26 -5.82 43.38
CA ASN A 234 -9.16 -7.27 43.30
C ASN A 234 -10.40 -7.93 42.69
N ASN A 235 -10.11 -8.95 41.86
CA ASN A 235 -10.81 -10.25 41.75
C ASN A 235 -12.24 -10.30 41.17
N THR A 236 -12.40 -10.86 39.96
CA THR A 236 -13.06 -12.18 39.77
C THR A 236 -12.90 -12.72 38.33
N ASN A 237 -12.51 -13.99 38.28
CA ASN A 237 -12.44 -14.91 37.15
C ASN A 237 -13.30 -14.60 35.91
N SER A 238 -12.64 -14.27 34.80
CA SER A 238 -12.91 -14.94 33.51
C SER A 238 -11.62 -14.98 32.69
N ARG A 239 -11.33 -16.14 32.09
CA ARG A 239 -10.12 -16.41 31.32
C ARG A 239 -10.03 -15.47 30.11
N ARG A 240 -9.15 -14.47 30.17
CA ARG A 240 -8.60 -13.77 28.99
C ARG A 240 -7.08 -13.76 29.10
N GLN A 241 -6.43 -14.72 28.43
CA GLN A 241 -4.98 -14.78 28.29
C GLN A 241 -4.54 -13.80 27.21
N THR A 242 -4.18 -12.58 27.57
CA THR A 242 -3.46 -11.66 26.67
C THR A 242 -2.56 -10.73 27.50
N TRP A 243 -1.31 -10.55 27.07
CA TRP A 243 -0.31 -9.54 27.53
C TRP A 243 0.53 -9.82 28.80
N ARG A 244 0.73 -11.06 29.22
CA ARG A 244 1.59 -11.40 30.38
C ARG A 244 2.99 -11.94 30.05
N ILE A 245 3.36 -12.02 28.78
CA ILE A 245 4.70 -12.52 28.38
C ILE A 245 5.64 -11.31 28.30
N ASP A 246 6.76 -11.35 29.02
CA ASP A 246 7.80 -10.32 28.93
C ASP A 246 8.25 -10.19 27.47
N TRP A 247 8.35 -8.97 26.95
CA TRP A 247 8.82 -8.74 25.57
C TRP A 247 10.22 -9.33 25.36
N ARG A 248 11.02 -9.47 26.41
CA ARG A 248 12.31 -10.16 26.39
C ARG A 248 12.14 -11.65 26.21
N ASP A 249 11.15 -12.28 26.82
CA ASP A 249 10.85 -13.69 26.63
C ASP A 249 10.33 -13.96 25.22
N VAL A 250 9.51 -13.06 24.67
CA VAL A 250 9.11 -13.10 23.25
C VAL A 250 10.32 -12.89 22.34
N ALA A 251 11.17 -11.92 22.62
CA ALA A 251 12.39 -11.66 21.85
C ALA A 251 13.40 -12.82 21.95
N LEU A 252 13.53 -13.46 23.11
CA LEU A 252 14.41 -14.60 23.33
C LEU A 252 13.86 -15.86 22.66
N ALA A 253 12.55 -16.13 22.78
CA ALA A 253 11.90 -17.22 22.05
C ALA A 253 12.07 -17.05 20.54
N THR A 254 11.98 -15.81 20.04
CA THR A 254 12.13 -15.51 18.62
C THR A 254 13.59 -15.52 18.13
N CYS A 255 14.55 -15.13 18.98
CA CYS A 255 15.97 -15.15 18.62
C CYS A 255 16.65 -16.52 18.78
N ILE A 256 16.24 -17.32 19.78
CA ILE A 256 16.96 -18.54 20.20
C ILE A 256 16.35 -19.81 19.61
N ARG A 257 15.03 -19.89 19.47
CA ARG A 257 14.37 -21.15 19.05
C ARG A 257 14.22 -21.32 17.55
N GLY A 258 14.60 -20.31 16.76
CA GLY A 258 14.29 -20.26 15.35
C GLY A 258 12.77 -20.17 15.18
N VAL A 259 12.24 -18.95 15.09
CA VAL A 259 10.83 -18.79 14.70
C VAL A 259 10.67 -19.45 13.35
N ASP A 260 9.72 -20.37 13.23
CA ASP A 260 9.11 -20.65 11.95
C ASP A 260 8.36 -19.38 11.54
N ASP A 261 9.07 -18.49 10.86
CA ASP A 261 8.54 -17.24 10.32
C ASP A 261 7.71 -17.48 9.05
N GLY A 262 7.43 -18.74 8.73
CA GLY A 262 6.71 -19.18 7.55
C GLY A 262 7.50 -19.02 6.26
N ILE A 263 8.76 -18.59 6.32
CA ILE A 263 9.65 -18.49 5.16
C ILE A 263 10.60 -19.68 5.18
N SER A 264 10.54 -20.52 4.14
CA SER A 264 11.39 -21.69 4.02
C SER A 264 12.87 -21.34 4.18
N ALA A 265 13.62 -22.18 4.89
CA ALA A 265 15.08 -22.07 5.01
C ALA A 265 15.82 -22.42 3.71
N ARG A 266 15.09 -22.93 2.71
CA ARG A 266 15.57 -23.20 1.35
C ARG A 266 14.64 -22.50 0.37
N LEU A 267 15.20 -21.56 -0.38
CA LEU A 267 14.51 -20.87 -1.47
C LEU A 267 15.15 -21.29 -2.79
N ASP A 268 14.33 -21.70 -3.75
CA ASP A 268 14.82 -22.19 -5.03
C ASP A 268 15.57 -21.08 -5.79
N GLY A 269 16.71 -21.43 -6.38
CA GLY A 269 17.54 -20.51 -7.16
C GLY A 269 18.40 -19.54 -6.33
N LEU A 270 18.40 -19.63 -4.99
CA LEU A 270 19.22 -18.79 -4.12
C LEU A 270 20.15 -19.61 -3.21
N GLU A 271 21.45 -19.56 -3.50
CA GLU A 271 22.48 -20.08 -2.59
C GLU A 271 22.92 -19.00 -1.59
N LEU A 272 22.24 -18.94 -0.45
CA LEU A 272 22.55 -18.02 0.63
C LEU A 272 23.17 -18.75 1.82
N SER A 273 24.15 -18.13 2.47
CA SER A 273 24.60 -18.58 3.79
C SER A 273 23.48 -18.42 4.81
N ALA A 274 23.47 -19.23 5.88
CA ALA A 274 22.43 -19.16 6.91
C ALA A 274 22.30 -17.75 7.54
N ALA A 275 23.43 -17.05 7.71
CA ALA A 275 23.43 -15.68 8.23
C ALA A 275 22.81 -14.69 7.25
N LYS A 276 23.16 -14.78 5.95
CA LYS A 276 22.58 -13.91 4.91
C LYS A 276 21.09 -14.18 4.75
N HIS A 277 20.68 -15.44 4.72
CA HIS A 277 19.28 -15.83 4.66
C HIS A 277 18.47 -15.26 5.85
N ARG A 278 19.03 -15.29 7.07
CA ARG A 278 18.36 -14.70 8.24
C ARG A 278 18.19 -13.19 8.08
N MET A 279 19.20 -12.49 7.57
CA MET A 279 19.13 -11.04 7.34
C MET A 279 18.05 -10.68 6.33
N GLU A 280 17.98 -11.39 5.20
CA GLU A 280 16.96 -11.14 4.18
C GLU A 280 15.55 -11.43 4.70
N ARG A 281 15.35 -12.49 5.49
CA ARG A 281 14.05 -12.75 6.15
C ARG A 281 13.61 -11.60 7.05
N ILE A 282 14.50 -11.10 7.90
CA ILE A 282 14.20 -9.99 8.81
C ILE A 282 13.83 -8.73 8.01
N ARG A 283 14.59 -8.45 6.94
CA ARG A 283 14.34 -7.31 6.06
C ARG A 283 12.98 -7.43 5.36
N ALA A 284 12.71 -8.60 4.78
CA ALA A 284 11.46 -8.88 4.08
C ALA A 284 10.24 -8.76 5.00
N LEU A 285 10.29 -9.37 6.19
CA LEU A 285 9.22 -9.27 7.20
C LEU A 285 9.05 -7.84 7.72
N GLY A 286 10.15 -7.10 7.89
CA GLY A 286 10.11 -5.70 8.31
C GLY A 286 9.50 -4.76 7.26
N ASN A 287 9.63 -5.09 5.98
CA ASN A 287 9.09 -4.31 4.86
C ASN A 287 7.68 -4.74 4.45
N SER A 288 7.28 -5.98 4.73
CA SER A 288 5.95 -6.47 4.42
C SER A 288 4.85 -5.65 5.09
N ILE A 289 3.71 -5.56 4.41
CA ILE A 289 2.44 -5.15 4.99
C ILE A 289 1.96 -6.18 6.02
N ILE A 290 0.95 -5.81 6.79
CA ILE A 290 0.30 -6.69 7.77
C ILE A 290 -0.94 -7.32 7.12
N PRO A 291 -0.91 -8.61 6.75
CA PRO A 291 -1.97 -9.19 5.93
C PRO A 291 -3.33 -9.15 6.61
N GLN A 292 -3.40 -9.21 7.94
CA GLN A 292 -4.65 -9.13 8.70
C GLN A 292 -5.36 -7.79 8.56
N ILE A 293 -4.65 -6.70 8.26
CA ILE A 293 -5.28 -5.41 7.95
C ILE A 293 -5.80 -5.45 6.51
N ALA A 294 -4.98 -5.92 5.56
CA ALA A 294 -5.36 -6.05 4.16
C ALA A 294 -6.60 -6.95 3.96
N ILE A 295 -6.70 -8.05 4.72
CA ILE A 295 -7.86 -8.96 4.70
C ILE A 295 -9.17 -8.20 4.99
N GLU A 296 -9.20 -7.31 5.99
CA GLU A 296 -10.43 -6.58 6.31
C GLU A 296 -10.80 -5.56 5.25
N LEU A 297 -9.80 -4.85 4.71
CA LEU A 297 -10.01 -3.90 3.63
C LEU A 297 -10.58 -4.62 2.41
N MET A 298 -10.01 -5.78 2.07
CA MET A 298 -10.45 -6.64 0.98
C MET A 298 -11.84 -7.25 1.22
N MET A 299 -12.18 -7.64 2.45
CA MET A 299 -13.55 -8.06 2.81
C MET A 299 -14.55 -6.92 2.59
N GLY A 300 -14.17 -5.67 2.92
CA GLY A 300 -14.97 -4.48 2.62
C GLY A 300 -15.20 -4.29 1.12
N ILE A 301 -14.15 -4.48 0.30
CA ILE A 301 -14.22 -4.41 -1.16
C ILE A 301 -15.14 -5.51 -1.72
N LYS A 302 -14.98 -6.76 -1.25
CA LYS A 302 -15.83 -7.89 -1.65
C LYS A 302 -17.30 -7.58 -1.37
N TYR A 303 -17.61 -7.13 -0.16
CA TYR A 303 -18.97 -6.73 0.23
C TYR A 303 -19.53 -5.59 -0.63
N ALA A 304 -18.72 -4.57 -0.90
CA ALA A 304 -19.14 -3.45 -1.75
C ALA A 304 -19.44 -3.89 -3.19
N THR A 305 -18.61 -4.78 -3.75
CA THR A 305 -18.75 -5.31 -5.10
C THR A 305 -20.01 -6.16 -5.24
N GLU A 306 -20.23 -7.12 -4.32
CA GLU A 306 -21.41 -7.99 -4.32
C GLU A 306 -22.72 -7.19 -4.17
N LYS A 307 -22.70 -6.11 -3.38
CA LYS A 307 -23.89 -5.27 -3.19
C LYS A 307 -24.27 -4.50 -4.45
N THR A 308 -23.30 -3.99 -5.20
CA THR A 308 -23.54 -3.28 -6.47
C THR A 308 -24.14 -4.22 -7.51
N GLU A 309 -23.64 -5.47 -7.60
CA GLU A 309 -24.18 -6.50 -8.50
C GLU A 309 -25.63 -6.87 -8.17
N GLN A 310 -25.97 -7.00 -6.89
CA GLN A 310 -27.33 -7.28 -6.45
C GLN A 310 -28.28 -6.11 -6.72
N GLY A 311 -27.81 -4.87 -6.57
CA GLY A 311 -28.60 -3.66 -6.86
C GLY A 311 -28.87 -3.44 -8.35
N ALA A 312 -28.01 -3.93 -9.23
CA ALA A 312 -28.19 -3.84 -10.69
C ALA A 312 -29.18 -4.88 -11.27
N MET A 313 -29.52 -5.92 -10.51
CA MET A 313 -30.43 -7.00 -10.92
C MET A 313 -31.90 -6.81 -10.47
N GLY A 314 -32.22 -5.75 -9.71
CA GLY A 314 -33.57 -5.46 -9.20
C GLY A 314 -34.20 -4.24 -9.86
#